data_AF-A0A7W7I403-F1
#
_entry.id   AF-A0A7W7I403-F1
#
_cell.length_a   1.000
_cell.length_b   1.000
_cell.length_c   1.000
_cell.angle_alpha   90.00
_cell.angle_beta   90.00
_cell.angle_gamma   90.00
#
_symmetry.space_group_name_H-M   'P 1'
#
loop_
_entity.id
_entity.type
_entity.pdbx_description
1 polymer ?
#
loop_
_entity_poly.entity_id
_entity_poly.type
_entity_poly.pdbx_seq_one_letter_code
_entity_poly.pdbx_strand_id
1 'polypeptide(L)'
;MSRTPSNVSEALAMAPESAGSAVWLDASGQEALTVHRHDDGHQDWLVAFRLTASGDTFGEWRPVEFAVRQAVEADTPAMSSKTIRAMPIGELLAASRKALSAQLGAREGVPGLRLISPSATRLAPFLEDARGRQARDDVAYAGLALEYAFLVQDGDRAPAKTLAAQHGGVSGTWANRIAEARRRGLLTAVKPGEAGGGMTDKAMKLLNPAWSPDADALIDAQIAEMEGDA
;
A
#
# COMPACT_ATOMS: atom_id res chain seq x y z
N MET A 1 23.09 17.99 -6.08
CA MET A 1 22.47 16.78 -6.65
C MET A 1 22.32 15.78 -5.51
N SER A 2 21.11 15.51 -5.05
CA SER A 2 20.89 14.51 -3.98
C SER A 2 21.14 13.12 -4.56
N ARG A 3 22.08 12.38 -3.96
CA ARG A 3 22.37 11.00 -4.33
C ARG A 3 21.17 10.13 -3.91
N THR A 4 20.73 9.23 -4.78
CA THR A 4 19.69 8.24 -4.47
C THR A 4 20.41 6.96 -4.03
N PRO A 5 20.07 6.37 -2.86
CA PRO A 5 20.66 5.11 -2.43
C PRO A 5 20.24 3.99 -3.40
N SER A 6 21.15 3.06 -3.67
CA SER A 6 20.92 1.93 -4.59
C SER A 6 20.43 0.66 -3.89
N ASN A 7 20.53 0.59 -2.56
CA ASN A 7 20.11 -0.54 -1.74
C ASN A 7 19.73 -0.10 -0.31
N VAL A 8 19.17 -1.01 0.49
CA VAL A 8 18.72 -0.74 1.87
C VAL A 8 19.88 -0.35 2.81
N SER A 9 21.09 -0.89 2.61
CA SER A 9 22.26 -0.55 3.43
C SER A 9 22.74 0.89 3.20
N GLU A 10 22.80 1.33 1.94
CA GLU A 10 23.08 2.72 1.59
C GLU A 10 21.96 3.65 2.08
N ALA A 11 20.70 3.23 1.97
CA ALA A 11 19.56 4.01 2.46
C ALA A 11 19.64 4.23 3.98
N LEU A 12 20.01 3.20 4.74
CA LEU A 12 20.24 3.30 6.19
C LEU A 12 21.38 4.25 6.52
N ALA A 13 22.49 4.23 5.77
CA ALA A 13 23.62 5.12 5.97
C ALA A 13 23.30 6.59 5.62
N MET A 14 22.40 6.80 4.66
CA MET A 14 21.95 8.11 4.20
C MET A 14 20.71 8.65 4.94
N ALA A 15 20.15 7.86 5.85
CA ALA A 15 18.94 8.22 6.57
C ALA A 15 19.17 9.50 7.39
N PRO A 16 18.28 10.50 7.28
CA PRO A 16 18.42 11.73 8.05
C PRO A 16 18.34 11.43 9.55
N GLU A 17 19.13 12.15 10.37
CA GLU A 17 19.08 12.02 11.83
C GLU A 17 17.75 12.51 12.44
N SER A 18 16.92 13.20 11.65
CA SER A 18 15.62 13.71 12.08
C SER A 18 14.55 12.62 12.15
N ALA A 19 13.52 12.84 12.97
CA ALA A 19 12.48 11.86 13.32
C ALA A 19 11.49 11.48 12.19
N GLY A 20 11.81 11.78 10.92
CA GLY A 20 10.91 11.56 9.79
C GLY A 20 11.22 10.28 9.00
N SER A 21 10.21 9.73 8.33
CA SER A 21 10.40 8.68 7.33
C SER A 21 11.08 9.27 6.09
N ALA A 22 12.17 8.67 5.64
CA ALA A 22 12.82 9.04 4.38
C ALA A 22 12.34 8.12 3.26
N VAL A 23 11.99 8.69 2.11
CA VAL A 23 11.53 7.95 0.94
C VAL A 23 12.32 8.40 -0.29
N TRP A 24 12.92 7.42 -0.96
CA TRP A 24 13.59 7.59 -2.23
C TRP A 24 12.88 6.74 -3.27
N LEU A 25 12.56 7.36 -4.39
CA LEU A 25 12.08 6.70 -5.59
C LEU A 25 13.24 6.57 -6.56
N ASP A 26 13.33 5.43 -7.22
CA ASP A 26 14.26 5.27 -8.33
C ASP A 26 13.83 6.12 -9.54
N ALA A 27 14.66 6.14 -10.58
CA ALA A 27 14.37 6.92 -11.79
C ALA A 27 13.17 6.39 -12.58
N SER A 28 12.89 5.08 -12.50
CA SER A 28 11.76 4.47 -13.19
C SER A 28 10.42 4.66 -12.47
N GLY A 29 10.45 4.99 -11.17
CA GLY A 29 9.29 5.03 -10.30
C GLY A 29 8.69 3.65 -10.01
N GLN A 30 9.42 2.57 -10.32
CA GLN A 30 9.02 1.18 -10.07
C GLN A 30 9.68 0.62 -8.81
N GLU A 31 10.72 1.27 -8.29
CA GLU A 31 11.36 0.89 -7.04
C GLU A 31 11.36 2.05 -6.06
N ALA A 32 11.19 1.73 -4.78
CA ALA A 32 11.26 2.68 -3.70
C ALA A 32 12.07 2.14 -2.53
N LEU A 33 12.87 3.01 -1.91
CA LEU A 33 13.52 2.76 -0.64
C LEU A 33 12.86 3.64 0.41
N THR A 34 12.45 3.03 1.51
CA THR A 34 11.88 3.74 2.65
C THR A 34 12.70 3.43 3.88
N VAL A 35 12.91 4.43 4.74
CA VAL A 35 13.57 4.26 6.04
C VAL A 35 12.71 4.90 7.12
N HIS A 36 12.48 4.16 8.19
CA HIS A 36 11.76 4.59 9.38
C HIS A 36 12.65 4.48 10.60
N ARG A 37 12.37 5.33 11.60
CA ARG A 37 12.95 5.23 12.93
C ARG A 37 11.95 4.59 13.88
N HIS A 38 12.39 3.62 14.66
CA HIS A 38 11.58 2.91 15.65
C HIS A 38 12.34 2.83 16.98
N ASP A 39 11.72 3.34 18.04
CA ASP A 39 12.21 3.20 19.42
C ASP A 39 11.51 2.00 20.06
N ASP A 40 12.29 1.03 20.54
CA ASP A 40 11.78 -0.15 21.25
C ASP A 40 11.64 0.07 22.78
N GLY A 41 11.89 1.30 23.24
CA GLY A 41 11.93 1.73 24.64
C GLY A 41 13.31 1.58 25.29
N HIS A 42 14.26 0.97 24.61
CA HIS A 42 15.64 0.81 25.05
C HIS A 42 16.65 1.39 24.06
N GLN A 43 16.36 1.28 22.76
CA GLN A 43 17.23 1.69 21.67
C GLN A 43 16.43 2.17 20.46
N ASP A 44 17.04 3.12 19.75
CA ASP A 44 16.56 3.55 18.46
C ASP A 44 17.08 2.63 17.34
N TRP A 45 16.16 2.18 16.50
CA TRP A 45 16.40 1.38 15.33
C TRP A 45 16.02 2.15 14.07
N LEU A 46 16.81 2.01 13.03
CA LEU A 46 16.48 2.37 11.67
C LEU A 46 16.04 1.11 10.93
N VAL A 47 14.86 1.17 10.32
CA VAL A 47 14.26 0.07 9.58
C VAL A 47 14.04 0.51 8.16
N ALA A 48 14.70 -0.16 7.22
CA ALA A 48 14.62 0.12 5.80
C ALA A 48 13.82 -0.96 5.07
N PHE A 49 13.04 -0.56 4.08
CA PHE A 49 12.40 -1.44 3.12
C PHE A 49 12.73 -1.02 1.70
N ARG A 50 13.03 -2.00 0.86
CA ARG A 50 12.98 -1.86 -0.60
C ARG A 50 11.64 -2.41 -1.08
N LEU A 51 10.91 -1.58 -1.82
CA LEU A 51 9.59 -1.87 -2.36
C LEU A 51 9.67 -1.84 -3.88
N THR A 52 8.99 -2.77 -4.53
CA THR A 52 8.80 -2.78 -5.99
C THR A 52 7.32 -2.66 -6.32
N ALA A 53 7.01 -1.96 -7.41
CA ALA A 53 5.67 -1.92 -7.95
C ALA A 53 5.30 -3.30 -8.52
N SER A 54 4.12 -3.80 -8.18
CA SER A 54 3.55 -5.06 -8.63
C SER A 54 2.63 -4.80 -9.83
N GLY A 55 3.10 -5.18 -11.01
CA GLY A 55 2.37 -5.05 -12.28
C GLY A 55 2.39 -3.64 -12.91
N ASP A 56 1.70 -3.49 -14.04
CA ASP A 56 1.64 -2.23 -14.82
C ASP A 56 0.79 -1.13 -14.14
N THR A 57 0.14 -1.44 -13.02
CA THR A 57 -0.78 -0.51 -12.35
C THR A 57 -0.11 0.13 -11.15
N PHE A 58 0.06 1.46 -11.19
CA PHE A 58 0.52 2.24 -10.04
C PHE A 58 -0.34 1.95 -8.80
N GLY A 59 0.27 1.45 -7.72
CA GLY A 59 -0.38 1.35 -6.40
C GLY A 59 -0.10 0.07 -5.60
N GLU A 60 0.25 -1.04 -6.24
CA GLU A 60 0.63 -2.25 -5.50
C GLU A 60 2.13 -2.25 -5.22
N TRP A 61 2.53 -2.16 -3.94
CA TRP A 61 3.94 -2.16 -3.55
C TRP A 61 4.29 -3.39 -2.73
N ARG A 62 5.17 -4.24 -3.27
CA ARG A 62 5.66 -5.46 -2.62
C ARG A 62 7.02 -5.21 -1.98
N PRO A 63 7.23 -5.58 -0.71
CA PRO A 63 8.57 -5.58 -0.13
C PRO A 63 9.41 -6.69 -0.75
N VAL A 64 10.56 -6.32 -1.28
CA VAL A 64 11.56 -7.26 -1.82
C VAL A 64 12.78 -7.40 -0.91
N GLU A 65 12.97 -6.44 0.01
CA GLU A 65 14.08 -6.46 0.95
C GLU A 65 13.74 -5.63 2.18
N PHE A 66 14.25 -6.02 3.33
CA PHE A 66 14.26 -5.18 4.51
C PHE A 66 15.59 -5.32 5.25
N ALA A 67 16.02 -4.24 5.89
CA ALA A 67 17.21 -4.23 6.71
C ALA A 67 16.97 -3.38 7.96
N VAL A 68 17.67 -3.72 9.03
CA VAL A 68 17.56 -3.02 10.30
C VAL A 68 18.97 -2.70 10.79
N ARG A 69 19.16 -1.47 11.26
CA ARG A 69 20.41 -1.00 11.88
C ARG A 69 20.09 -0.22 13.14
N GLN A 70 20.94 -0.27 14.14
CA GLN A 70 20.84 0.63 15.28
C GLN A 70 21.11 2.08 14.84
N ALA A 71 20.30 3.03 15.32
CA ALA A 71 20.43 4.44 14.91
C ALA A 71 21.65 5.13 15.54
N VAL A 72 22.02 4.72 16.75
CA VAL A 72 23.23 5.16 17.45
C VAL A 72 24.12 3.95 17.64
N GLU A 73 25.36 4.05 17.17
CA GLU A 73 26.40 3.05 17.41
C GLU A 73 26.74 3.08 18.91
N ALA A 74 26.14 2.18 19.67
CA ALA A 74 26.37 2.06 21.11
C ALA A 74 27.06 0.73 21.41
N ASP A 75 27.85 0.68 22.48
CA ASP A 75 28.54 -0.53 22.99
C ASP A 75 27.59 -1.66 23.46
N THR A 76 26.29 -1.56 23.16
CA THR A 76 25.26 -2.52 23.52
C THR A 76 25.20 -3.72 22.57
N PRO A 77 24.62 -4.86 23.02
CA PRO A 77 24.77 -6.13 22.33
C PRO A 77 24.11 -6.11 20.96
N ALA A 78 24.71 -6.89 20.04
CA ALA A 78 24.17 -7.21 18.73
C ALA A 78 22.67 -7.55 18.80
N MET A 79 21.94 -7.13 17.77
CA MET A 79 20.49 -7.30 17.65
C MET A 79 20.03 -8.70 18.07
N SER A 80 19.20 -8.76 19.11
CA SER A 80 18.68 -10.04 19.60
C SER A 80 17.47 -10.50 18.77
N SER A 81 17.26 -11.82 18.67
CA SER A 81 16.05 -12.37 18.04
C SER A 81 14.76 -11.91 18.75
N LYS A 82 14.83 -11.58 20.05
CA LYS A 82 13.70 -11.01 20.80
C LYS A 82 13.34 -9.62 20.30
N THR A 83 14.35 -8.79 20.00
CA THR A 83 14.19 -7.44 19.46
C THR A 83 13.55 -7.47 18.06
N ILE A 84 14.04 -8.34 17.18
CA ILE A 84 13.47 -8.51 15.82
C ILE A 84 11.99 -8.91 15.90
N ARG A 85 11.63 -9.83 16.80
CA ARG A 85 10.23 -10.28 16.97
C ARG A 85 9.31 -9.22 17.59
N ALA A 86 9.86 -8.32 18.40
CA ALA A 86 9.11 -7.23 19.00
C ALA A 86 8.89 -6.06 18.03
N MET A 87 9.65 -6.01 16.94
CA MET A 87 9.58 -4.92 15.97
C MET A 87 8.22 -4.94 15.25
N PRO A 88 7.53 -3.78 15.14
CA PRO A 88 6.23 -3.69 14.49
C PRO A 88 6.39 -3.64 12.96
N ILE A 89 7.02 -4.66 12.37
CA ILE A 89 7.38 -4.72 10.94
C ILE A 89 6.17 -4.43 10.04
N GLY A 90 5.00 -4.98 10.39
CA GLY A 90 3.76 -4.75 9.63
C GLY A 90 3.33 -3.28 9.65
N GLU A 91 3.43 -2.59 10.80
CA GLU A 91 3.07 -1.18 10.91
C GLU A 91 4.09 -0.29 10.18
N LEU A 92 5.38 -0.64 10.26
CA LEU A 92 6.45 0.07 9.56
C LEU A 92 6.33 -0.08 8.04
N LEU A 93 6.00 -1.28 7.55
CA LEU A 93 5.74 -1.54 6.14
C LEU A 93 4.49 -0.78 5.65
N ALA A 94 3.42 -0.76 6.44
CA ALA A 94 2.23 0.04 6.13
C ALA A 94 2.57 1.55 6.09
N ALA A 95 3.40 2.03 7.02
CA ALA A 95 3.90 3.40 7.01
C ALA A 95 4.77 3.69 5.77
N SER A 96 5.59 2.74 5.31
CA SER A 96 6.36 2.86 4.06
C SER A 96 5.45 3.06 2.85
N ARG A 97 4.45 2.20 2.69
CA ARG A 97 3.48 2.29 1.58
C ARG A 97 2.73 3.61 1.61
N LYS A 98 2.30 4.04 2.79
CA LYS A 98 1.62 5.32 2.97
C LYS A 98 2.50 6.52 2.59
N ALA A 99 3.75 6.54 3.06
CA ALA A 99 4.69 7.62 2.75
C ALA A 99 4.99 7.69 1.24
N LEU A 100 5.12 6.53 0.60
CA LEU A 100 5.33 6.41 -0.84
C LEU A 100 4.13 6.90 -1.65
N SER A 101 2.92 6.47 -1.29
CA SER A 101 1.67 6.95 -1.91
C SER A 101 1.52 8.47 -1.77
N ALA A 102 1.88 9.04 -0.61
CA ALA A 102 1.87 10.48 -0.41
C ALA A 102 2.89 11.22 -1.29
N GLN A 103 4.11 10.68 -1.45
CA GLN A 103 5.15 11.29 -2.28
C GLN A 103 4.81 11.22 -3.78
N LEU A 104 4.21 10.12 -4.23
CA LEU A 104 3.71 9.98 -5.60
C LEU A 104 2.53 10.90 -5.88
N GLY A 105 1.59 11.02 -4.92
CA GLY A 105 0.47 11.96 -5.01
C GLY A 105 0.89 13.44 -4.98
N ALA A 106 1.97 13.78 -4.27
CA ALA A 106 2.51 15.14 -4.21
C ALA A 106 3.31 15.55 -5.45
N ARG A 107 3.66 14.61 -6.34
CA ARG A 107 4.42 14.85 -7.58
C ARG A 107 3.52 15.37 -8.73
N GLU A 108 2.53 16.21 -8.40
CA GLU A 108 1.82 17.04 -9.39
C GLU A 108 2.82 18.01 -10.04
N GLY A 109 3.25 17.75 -11.27
CA GLY A 109 4.21 18.66 -11.90
C GLY A 109 4.92 18.19 -13.16
N VAL A 110 4.20 17.62 -14.13
CA VAL A 110 4.60 17.75 -15.55
C VAL A 110 3.46 18.52 -16.24
N PRO A 111 3.70 19.74 -16.75
CA PRO A 111 2.65 20.47 -17.47
C PRO A 111 2.24 19.65 -18.70
N GLY A 112 1.00 19.14 -18.69
CA GLY A 112 0.42 18.35 -19.77
C GLY A 112 -0.01 16.92 -19.41
N LEU A 113 0.47 16.36 -18.29
CA LEU A 113 -0.05 15.09 -17.75
C LEU A 113 -0.71 15.36 -16.40
N ARG A 114 -2.06 15.34 -16.35
CA ARG A 114 -2.75 15.07 -15.10
C ARG A 114 -2.50 13.61 -14.77
N LEU A 115 -1.65 13.34 -13.78
CA LEU A 115 -1.62 12.06 -13.09
C LEU A 115 -3.00 11.90 -12.42
N ILE A 116 -3.95 11.31 -13.14
CA ILE A 116 -5.21 10.91 -12.52
C ILE A 116 -4.83 9.81 -11.54
N SER A 117 -4.95 10.10 -10.24
CA SER A 117 -4.77 9.09 -9.20
C SER A 117 -5.58 7.86 -9.62
N PRO A 118 -4.96 6.65 -9.68
CA PRO A 118 -5.68 5.43 -10.05
C PRO A 118 -6.97 5.25 -9.25
N SER A 119 -6.94 5.65 -7.96
CA SER A 119 -8.10 5.71 -7.07
C SER A 119 -9.18 6.67 -7.55
N ALA A 120 -8.81 7.88 -8.02
CA ALA A 120 -9.77 8.83 -8.58
C ALA A 120 -10.42 8.29 -9.86
N THR A 121 -9.68 7.60 -10.73
CA THR A 121 -10.24 6.96 -11.93
C THR A 121 -11.23 5.86 -11.56
N ARG A 122 -10.85 4.95 -10.66
CA ARG A 122 -11.70 3.83 -10.22
C ARG A 122 -12.95 4.31 -9.47
N LEU A 123 -12.82 5.40 -8.73
CA LEU A 123 -13.92 5.98 -7.95
C LEU A 123 -14.70 7.05 -8.70
N ALA A 124 -14.30 7.45 -9.91
CA ALA A 124 -14.99 8.46 -10.71
C ALA A 124 -16.52 8.26 -10.77
N PRO A 125 -17.07 7.03 -10.94
CA PRO A 125 -18.53 6.80 -10.91
C PRO A 125 -19.23 7.20 -9.60
N PHE A 126 -18.48 7.33 -8.51
CA PHE A 126 -18.99 7.77 -7.19
C PHE A 126 -18.75 9.25 -6.91
N LEU A 127 -17.85 9.90 -7.66
CA LEU A 127 -17.40 11.28 -7.45
C LEU A 127 -18.01 12.25 -8.45
N GLU A 128 -18.05 11.87 -9.73
CA GLU A 128 -18.55 12.73 -10.80
C GLU A 128 -20.08 12.75 -10.86
N ASP A 129 -20.73 11.74 -10.27
CA ASP A 129 -22.14 11.51 -10.52
C ASP A 129 -23.06 12.17 -9.48
N ALA A 130 -23.60 13.33 -9.85
CA ALA A 130 -24.75 13.98 -9.20
C ALA A 130 -26.10 13.35 -9.64
N ARG A 131 -26.10 12.34 -10.53
CA ARG A 131 -27.33 11.65 -10.94
C ARG A 131 -27.86 10.85 -9.74
N GLY A 132 -28.89 11.37 -9.10
CA GLY A 132 -29.58 10.68 -8.01
C GLY A 132 -30.07 9.28 -8.42
N ARG A 133 -30.31 8.40 -7.44
CA ARG A 133 -30.97 7.07 -7.47
C ARG A 133 -30.68 6.08 -8.63
N GLN A 134 -29.84 6.38 -9.61
CA GLN A 134 -29.46 5.41 -10.64
C GLN A 134 -28.55 4.34 -10.03
N ALA A 135 -28.87 3.08 -10.32
CA ALA A 135 -28.08 1.95 -9.87
C ALA A 135 -26.72 1.98 -10.57
N ARG A 136 -25.64 1.94 -9.78
CA ARG A 136 -24.28 1.79 -10.29
C ARG A 136 -24.00 0.33 -10.68
N ASP A 137 -23.17 0.16 -11.70
CA ASP A 137 -22.80 -1.15 -12.22
C ASP A 137 -21.80 -1.89 -11.30
N ASP A 138 -21.62 -3.18 -11.56
CA ASP A 138 -20.71 -4.02 -10.78
C ASP A 138 -19.24 -3.61 -10.97
N VAL A 139 -18.87 -3.01 -12.11
CA VAL A 139 -17.50 -2.54 -12.38
C VAL A 139 -17.14 -1.37 -11.47
N ALA A 140 -18.04 -0.39 -11.29
CA ALA A 140 -17.84 0.70 -10.33
C ALA A 140 -17.65 0.15 -8.91
N TYR A 141 -18.48 -0.79 -8.48
CA TYR A 141 -18.32 -1.40 -7.16
C TYR A 141 -17.07 -2.27 -7.03
N ALA A 142 -16.58 -2.87 -8.12
CA ALA A 142 -15.30 -3.59 -8.13
C ALA A 142 -14.13 -2.60 -7.94
N GLY A 143 -14.18 -1.43 -8.60
CA GLY A 143 -13.22 -0.35 -8.38
C GLY A 143 -13.18 0.12 -6.92
N LEU A 144 -14.35 0.28 -6.29
CA LEU A 144 -14.44 0.56 -4.86
C LEU A 144 -13.89 -0.58 -3.99
N ALA A 145 -14.17 -1.83 -4.35
CA ALA A 145 -13.67 -2.99 -3.61
C ALA A 145 -12.14 -3.03 -3.59
N LEU A 146 -11.49 -2.67 -4.70
CA LEU A 146 -10.03 -2.57 -4.79
C LEU A 146 -9.47 -1.48 -3.86
N GLU A 147 -10.03 -0.27 -3.89
CA GLU A 147 -9.60 0.81 -2.99
C GLU A 147 -9.80 0.45 -1.51
N TYR A 148 -10.94 -0.18 -1.20
CA TYR A 148 -11.21 -0.67 0.14
C TYR A 148 -10.16 -1.70 0.59
N ALA A 149 -9.83 -2.65 -0.29
CA ALA A 149 -8.86 -3.69 0.01
C ALA A 149 -7.47 -3.11 0.28
N PHE A 150 -7.04 -2.08 -0.46
CA PHE A 150 -5.77 -1.40 -0.19
C PHE A 150 -5.76 -0.74 1.19
N LEU A 151 -6.81 -0.02 1.56
CA LEU A 151 -6.89 0.60 2.87
C LEU A 151 -6.84 -0.44 4.00
N VAL A 152 -7.54 -1.56 3.84
CA VAL A 152 -7.50 -2.66 4.82
C VAL A 152 -6.11 -3.30 4.89
N GLN A 153 -5.46 -3.52 3.74
CA GLN A 153 -4.09 -4.06 3.69
C GLN A 153 -3.06 -3.11 4.31
N ASP A 154 -3.27 -1.80 4.21
CA ASP A 154 -2.47 -0.77 4.87
C ASP A 154 -2.80 -0.64 6.37
N GLY A 155 -3.62 -1.52 6.92
CA GLY A 155 -3.98 -1.55 8.34
C GLY A 155 -4.98 -0.48 8.77
N ASP A 156 -5.66 0.16 7.82
CA ASP A 156 -6.67 1.17 8.13
C ASP A 156 -7.86 0.53 8.85
N ARG A 157 -8.07 0.93 10.11
CA ARG A 157 -9.17 0.45 10.94
C ARG A 157 -10.49 1.19 10.68
N ALA A 158 -10.48 2.27 9.91
CA ALA A 158 -11.67 3.03 9.54
C ALA A 158 -11.72 3.40 8.04
N PRO A 159 -11.70 2.42 7.10
CA PRO A 159 -11.59 2.70 5.66
C PRO A 159 -12.68 3.62 5.11
N ALA A 160 -13.92 3.51 5.61
CA ALA A 160 -15.01 4.39 5.19
C ALA A 160 -14.79 5.86 5.56
N LYS A 161 -14.15 6.12 6.72
CA LYS A 161 -13.79 7.48 7.16
C LYS A 161 -12.64 8.01 6.31
N THR A 162 -11.67 7.17 5.99
CA THR A 162 -10.53 7.54 5.15
C THR A 162 -10.95 7.85 3.71
N LEU A 163 -11.79 7.01 3.09
CA LEU A 163 -12.37 7.28 1.77
C LEU A 163 -13.15 8.60 1.75
N ALA A 164 -13.91 8.90 2.81
CA ALA A 164 -14.61 10.17 2.95
C ALA A 164 -13.66 11.37 3.05
N ALA A 165 -12.55 11.22 3.80
CA ALA A 165 -11.56 12.28 3.94
C ALA A 165 -10.78 12.52 2.64
N GLN A 166 -10.46 11.45 1.90
CA GLN A 166 -9.66 11.52 0.67
C GLN A 166 -10.47 11.96 -0.54
N HIS A 167 -11.71 11.50 -0.66
CA HIS A 167 -12.53 11.69 -1.87
C HIS A 167 -13.81 12.51 -1.62
N GLY A 168 -13.98 13.04 -0.40
CA GLY A 168 -15.13 13.83 -0.01
C GLY A 168 -16.38 13.00 0.32
N GLY A 169 -17.43 13.72 0.73
CA GLY A 169 -18.68 13.12 1.19
C GLY A 169 -18.66 12.69 2.66
N VAL A 170 -19.64 11.87 3.06
CA VAL A 170 -19.83 11.45 4.45
C VAL A 170 -19.45 9.98 4.61
N SER A 171 -18.74 9.64 5.70
CA SER A 171 -18.31 8.27 6.01
C SER A 171 -19.44 7.22 5.90
N GLY A 172 -20.65 7.55 6.37
CA GLY A 172 -21.81 6.67 6.24
C GLY A 172 -22.20 6.33 4.79
N THR A 173 -21.99 7.26 3.84
CA THR A 173 -22.22 7.00 2.42
C THR A 173 -21.23 5.98 1.88
N TRP A 174 -19.95 6.12 2.24
CA TRP A 174 -18.91 5.15 1.86
C TRP A 174 -19.13 3.79 2.52
N ALA A 175 -19.53 3.75 3.79
CA ALA A 175 -19.91 2.49 4.46
C ALA A 175 -21.06 1.76 3.75
N ASN A 176 -22.09 2.50 3.31
CA ASN A 176 -23.20 1.92 2.54
C ASN A 176 -22.74 1.38 1.18
N ARG A 177 -21.82 2.08 0.50
CA ARG A 177 -21.24 1.62 -0.76
C ARG A 177 -20.39 0.37 -0.58
N ILE A 178 -19.59 0.28 0.50
CA ILE A 178 -18.82 -0.92 0.85
C ILE A 178 -19.75 -2.09 1.15
N ALA A 179 -20.84 -1.86 1.90
CA ALA A 179 -21.83 -2.88 2.19
C ALA A 179 -22.54 -3.37 0.92
N GLU A 180 -22.78 -2.49 -0.05
CA GLU A 180 -23.31 -2.87 -1.37
C GLU A 180 -22.29 -3.71 -2.16
N ALA A 181 -21.01 -3.34 -2.18
CA ALA A 181 -19.96 -4.15 -2.81
C ALA A 181 -19.87 -5.56 -2.20
N ARG A 182 -19.99 -5.69 -0.88
CA ARG A 182 -20.08 -6.99 -0.19
C ARG A 182 -21.33 -7.78 -0.61
N ARG A 183 -22.51 -7.14 -0.65
CA ARG A 183 -23.76 -7.78 -1.10
C ARG A 183 -23.68 -8.28 -2.55
N ARG A 184 -22.88 -7.63 -3.39
CA ARG A 184 -22.63 -8.03 -4.78
C ARG A 184 -21.56 -9.13 -4.93
N GLY A 185 -20.97 -9.58 -3.82
CA GLY A 185 -19.92 -10.59 -3.79
C GLY A 185 -18.60 -10.11 -4.37
N LEU A 186 -18.33 -8.80 -4.28
CA LEU A 186 -17.09 -8.18 -4.79
C LEU A 186 -16.03 -8.05 -3.69
N LEU A 187 -16.47 -8.02 -2.44
CA LEU A 187 -15.65 -8.10 -1.23
C LEU A 187 -16.04 -9.34 -0.43
N THR A 188 -15.06 -9.96 0.23
CA THR A 188 -15.33 -11.08 1.14
C THR A 188 -16.19 -10.62 2.32
N ALA A 189 -17.06 -11.51 2.79
CA ALA A 189 -17.89 -11.23 3.96
C ALA A 189 -17.02 -11.14 5.23
N VAL A 190 -17.33 -10.17 6.08
CA VAL A 190 -16.79 -10.06 7.45
C VAL A 190 -17.94 -9.73 8.40
N LYS A 191 -17.72 -9.87 9.70
CA LYS A 191 -18.75 -9.55 10.69
C LYS A 191 -19.13 -8.06 10.59
N PRO A 192 -20.40 -7.70 10.85
CA PRO A 192 -20.82 -6.30 10.88
C PRO A 192 -19.96 -5.49 11.86
N GLY A 193 -19.43 -4.34 11.41
CA GLY A 193 -18.60 -3.45 12.23
C GLY A 193 -17.09 -3.73 12.20
N GLU A 194 -16.65 -4.83 11.58
CA GLU A 194 -15.22 -5.10 11.40
C GLU A 194 -14.68 -4.45 10.11
N ALA A 195 -13.55 -3.75 10.24
CA ALA A 195 -12.69 -3.44 9.11
C ALA A 195 -11.96 -4.71 8.71
N GLY A 196 -12.17 -5.18 7.49
CA GLY A 196 -11.64 -6.45 7.04
C GLY A 196 -12.33 -6.95 5.78
N GLY A 197 -11.79 -8.06 5.29
CA GLY A 197 -12.19 -8.68 4.06
C GLY A 197 -11.40 -8.18 2.87
N GLY A 198 -11.06 -9.10 1.98
CA GLY A 198 -10.32 -8.83 0.76
C GLY A 198 -11.25 -8.64 -0.43
N MET A 199 -10.64 -8.25 -1.54
CA MET A 199 -11.28 -8.34 -2.85
C MET A 199 -11.49 -9.82 -3.22
N THR A 200 -12.54 -10.08 -3.99
CA THR A 200 -12.84 -11.43 -4.50
C THR A 200 -12.34 -11.60 -5.94
N ASP A 201 -12.18 -12.84 -6.37
CA ASP A 201 -11.88 -13.22 -7.76
C ASP A 201 -12.89 -12.62 -8.75
N LYS A 202 -14.17 -12.52 -8.36
CA LYS A 202 -15.22 -11.88 -9.16
C LYS A 202 -14.88 -10.41 -9.42
N ALA A 203 -14.51 -9.67 -8.39
CA ALA A 203 -14.11 -8.28 -8.52
C ALA A 203 -12.82 -8.15 -9.34
N MET A 204 -11.87 -9.06 -9.15
CA MET A 204 -10.62 -9.03 -9.90
C MET A 204 -10.86 -9.24 -11.39
N LYS A 205 -11.69 -10.21 -11.76
CA LYS A 205 -12.06 -10.49 -13.15
C LYS A 205 -12.86 -9.35 -13.81
N LEU A 206 -13.65 -8.60 -13.04
CA LEU A 206 -14.35 -7.42 -13.55
C LEU A 206 -13.40 -6.27 -13.88
N LEU A 207 -12.34 -6.09 -13.10
CA LEU A 207 -11.33 -5.04 -13.32
C LEU A 207 -10.28 -5.45 -14.34
N ASN A 208 -9.95 -6.73 -14.40
CA ASN A 208 -9.01 -7.31 -15.35
C ASN A 208 -9.62 -8.55 -16.00
N PRO A 209 -10.35 -8.41 -17.12
CA PRO A 209 -10.98 -9.53 -17.80
C PRO A 209 -10.01 -10.61 -18.30
N ALA A 210 -8.73 -10.25 -18.48
CA ALA A 210 -7.67 -11.19 -18.85
C ALA A 210 -7.11 -11.97 -17.65
N TRP A 211 -7.44 -11.54 -16.42
CA TRP A 211 -7.02 -12.24 -15.21
C TRP A 211 -7.76 -13.58 -15.07
N SER A 212 -7.02 -14.59 -14.62
CA SER A 212 -7.57 -15.88 -14.23
C SER A 212 -6.85 -16.38 -12.99
N PRO A 213 -7.54 -17.13 -12.10
CA PRO A 213 -6.91 -17.71 -10.92
C PRO A 213 -5.74 -18.63 -11.28
N ASP A 214 -5.85 -19.33 -12.40
CA ASP A 214 -4.81 -20.24 -12.89
C ASP A 214 -3.55 -19.48 -13.33
N ALA A 215 -3.72 -18.30 -13.95
CA ALA A 215 -2.59 -17.45 -14.33
C ALA A 215 -1.87 -16.86 -13.11
N ASP A 216 -2.63 -16.46 -12.08
CA ASP A 216 -2.08 -15.96 -10.82
C ASP A 216 -1.31 -17.06 -10.08
N ALA A 217 -1.88 -18.26 -9.99
CA ALA A 217 -1.23 -19.41 -9.37
C ALA A 217 0.04 -19.83 -10.10
N LEU A 218 0.07 -19.67 -11.44
CA LEU A 218 1.26 -19.94 -12.24
C LEU A 218 2.37 -18.92 -11.94
N ILE A 219 2.03 -17.64 -11.82
CA ILE A 219 2.95 -16.56 -11.45
C ILE A 219 3.51 -16.81 -10.05
N ASP A 220 2.66 -17.12 -9.07
CA ASP A 220 3.08 -17.41 -7.70
C ASP A 220 4.01 -18.64 -7.62
N ALA A 221 3.71 -19.69 -8.39
CA ALA A 221 4.57 -20.87 -8.49
C ALA A 221 5.93 -20.53 -9.14
N GLN A 222 5.95 -19.72 -10.20
CA GLN A 222 7.18 -19.28 -10.86
C GLN A 222 8.05 -18.42 -9.95
N ILE A 223 7.43 -17.55 -9.17
CA ILE A 223 8.14 -16.73 -8.16
C ILE A 223 8.72 -17.63 -7.07
N ALA A 224 7.95 -18.59 -6.56
CA ALA A 224 8.44 -19.53 -5.54
C ALA A 224 9.60 -20.39 -6.04
N GLU A 225 9.58 -20.82 -7.32
CA GLU A 225 10.70 -21.51 -7.95
C GLU A 225 11.93 -20.60 -8.09
N MET A 226 11.75 -19.33 -8.47
CA MET A 226 12.85 -18.36 -8.56
C MET A 226 13.48 -18.01 -7.19
N GLU A 227 12.68 -18.05 -6.11
CA GLU A 227 13.16 -17.80 -4.74
C GLU A 227 13.79 -19.03 -4.08
N GLY A 228 13.53 -20.24 -4.59
CA GLY A 228 14.08 -21.49 -4.06
C GLY A 228 15.48 -21.86 -4.57
N ASP A 229 15.94 -21.25 -5.66
CA ASP A 229 17.24 -21.51 -6.31
C ASP A 229 18.37 -20.53 -5.92
N ALA A 230 18.15 -19.68 -4.92
CA ALA A 230 19.11 -18.68 -4.41
C ALA A 230 19.68 -19.03 -3.02
#